data_AF-A0A078ICT9-F1
#
_entry.id   AF-A0A078ICT9-F1
#
_cell.length_a   1.000
_cell.length_b   1.000
_cell.length_c   1.000
_cell.angle_alpha   90.00
_cell.angle_beta   90.00
_cell.angle_gamma   90.00
#
_symmetry.space_group_name_H-M   'P 1'
#
loop_
_entity.id
_entity.type
_entity.pdbx_description
1 polymer ?
#
loop_
_entity_poly.entity_id
_entity_poly.type
_entity_poly.pdbx_seq_one_letter_code
_entity_poly.pdbx_strand_id
1 'polypeptide(L)'
;MTPVVLQNESKTETEITQSFRFDDVFQHNIVFYKAPAPPLNPSLALTISHSLSAKFHGLEMATVPGQLIWEIVKTNNCFLVKQFGRGNAKVQFSKEKNNLCNLNSYKHSGLANKKTVTIQPADKEQGVVLATTKTKKQNKPKVSVNKSILKKEFPRMSKAVANQVVDNYYRPDLKKFALARLSVISKSIRVAKSGAKQRNRQA
;
A
#
# COMPACT_ATOMS: atom_id res chain seq x y z
N MET A 1 2.99 25.56 70.08
CA MET A 1 3.53 24.31 70.66
C MET A 1 3.28 23.19 69.66
N THR A 2 4.37 22.60 69.17
CA THR A 2 4.51 21.26 68.56
C THR A 2 3.87 20.16 69.43
N PRO A 3 3.53 18.93 68.95
CA PRO A 3 4.41 17.95 68.24
C PRO A 3 3.78 17.21 67.03
N VAL A 4 4.53 16.83 65.98
CA VAL A 4 5.37 15.62 65.74
C VAL A 4 4.59 14.29 65.66
N VAL A 5 4.45 13.74 64.44
CA VAL A 5 4.41 12.28 64.17
C VAL A 5 5.19 11.98 62.88
N LEU A 6 5.89 10.85 62.95
CA LEU A 6 6.97 10.31 62.11
C LEU A 6 6.59 9.85 60.70
N GLN A 7 7.67 9.73 59.90
CA GLN A 7 7.80 9.17 58.55
C GLN A 7 7.10 7.83 58.31
N ASN A 8 6.69 7.61 57.06
CA ASN A 8 7.04 6.40 56.32
C ASN A 8 7.02 6.62 54.80
N GLU A 9 8.06 6.10 54.16
CA GLU A 9 8.32 6.09 52.73
C GLU A 9 7.36 5.14 51.98
N SER A 10 7.04 5.46 50.72
CA SER A 10 7.09 4.49 49.63
C SER A 10 6.99 5.21 48.28
N LYS A 11 7.96 4.88 47.43
CA LYS A 11 8.20 5.36 46.06
C LYS A 11 7.20 4.72 45.09
N THR A 12 6.82 5.44 44.04
CA THR A 12 6.88 4.97 42.64
C THR A 12 6.70 6.14 41.67
N GLU A 13 7.79 6.45 40.98
CA GLU A 13 7.95 6.81 39.57
C GLU A 13 7.02 7.83 38.89
N THR A 14 7.60 8.98 38.53
CA THR A 14 7.16 9.84 37.44
C THR A 14 8.35 10.23 36.55
N GLU A 15 8.12 10.19 35.24
CA GLU A 15 9.02 10.58 34.15
C GLU A 15 9.63 11.97 34.31
N ILE A 16 10.93 12.13 34.04
CA ILE A 16 11.46 13.41 33.52
C ILE A 16 12.55 13.14 32.47
N THR A 17 12.33 13.74 31.30
CA THR A 17 13.25 13.90 30.17
C THR A 17 14.41 14.83 30.55
N GLN A 18 15.67 14.49 30.24
CA GLN A 18 16.68 15.50 29.87
C GLN A 18 17.93 14.90 29.22
N SER A 19 18.20 15.34 28.01
CA SER A 19 19.48 15.26 27.31
C SER A 19 20.52 16.20 27.93
N PHE A 20 21.80 15.82 28.03
CA PHE A 20 22.97 16.69 27.71
C PHE A 20 24.31 15.92 27.65
N ARG A 21 25.09 16.30 26.63
CA ARG A 21 26.49 16.09 26.21
C ARG A 21 27.55 15.34 27.05
N PHE A 22 28.32 14.55 26.28
CA PHE A 22 29.77 14.60 26.00
C PHE A 22 30.80 14.65 27.17
N ASP A 23 31.76 13.73 27.04
CA ASP A 23 33.11 13.66 27.61
C ASP A 23 33.38 12.75 28.82
N ASP A 24 34.09 11.66 28.46
CA ASP A 24 35.33 11.16 29.04
C ASP A 24 35.38 9.89 29.92
N VAL A 25 36.48 9.17 29.68
CA VAL A 25 37.14 8.11 30.46
C VAL A 25 36.64 6.67 30.28
N PHE A 26 37.32 5.91 29.41
CA PHE A 26 38.05 4.71 29.85
C PHE A 26 39.21 4.41 28.90
N GLN A 27 40.42 4.76 29.36
CA GLN A 27 41.67 4.29 28.79
C GLN A 27 41.82 2.80 29.08
N HIS A 28 41.94 1.99 28.03
CA HIS A 28 42.78 0.79 28.10
C HIS A 28 43.68 0.73 26.87
N ASN A 29 44.97 0.74 27.18
CA ASN A 29 46.11 0.70 26.29
C ASN A 29 46.21 -0.69 25.66
N ILE A 30 46.05 -0.83 24.34
CA ILE A 30 46.43 -2.04 23.60
C ILE A 30 47.51 -1.64 22.59
N VAL A 31 48.72 -2.09 22.89
CA VAL A 31 49.93 -1.93 22.09
C VAL A 31 49.79 -2.73 20.80
N PHE A 32 49.90 -2.04 19.66
CA PHE A 32 49.98 -2.66 18.34
C PHE A 32 51.36 -3.29 18.15
N TYR A 33 51.44 -4.62 18.15
CA TYR A 33 52.59 -5.33 17.60
C TYR A 33 52.33 -5.65 16.12
N LYS A 34 53.13 -5.04 15.24
CA LYS A 34 53.18 -5.30 13.79
C LYS A 34 53.98 -6.60 13.57
N ALA A 35 53.30 -7.68 13.20
CA ALA A 35 53.96 -8.92 12.78
C ALA A 35 54.50 -8.80 11.33
N PRO A 36 55.70 -9.32 11.03
CA PRO A 36 56.27 -9.32 9.68
C PRO A 36 55.64 -10.39 8.79
N ALA A 37 55.44 -10.05 7.51
CA ALA A 37 54.81 -10.90 6.51
C ALA A 37 55.69 -12.12 6.12
N PRO A 38 55.11 -13.31 5.87
CA PRO A 38 55.82 -14.42 5.25
C PRO A 38 55.87 -14.28 3.72
N PRO A 39 56.92 -14.78 3.05
CA PRO A 39 57.05 -14.72 1.59
C PRO A 39 56.05 -15.65 0.88
N LEU A 40 55.32 -15.10 -0.09
CA LEU A 40 54.48 -15.86 -1.01
C LEU A 40 55.36 -16.65 -2.00
N ASN A 41 55.15 -17.97 -2.08
CA ASN A 41 55.64 -18.80 -3.17
C ASN A 41 54.75 -18.63 -4.44
N PRO A 42 55.34 -18.47 -5.63
CA PRO A 42 54.60 -18.29 -6.88
C PRO A 42 54.45 -19.64 -7.61
N SER A 43 53.40 -20.40 -7.31
CA SER A 43 52.94 -21.50 -8.18
C SER A 43 51.50 -21.83 -7.80
N LEU A 44 50.64 -21.98 -8.81
CA LEU A 44 49.19 -22.19 -8.75
C LEU A 44 48.32 -20.91 -8.76
N ALA A 45 48.64 -19.98 -9.66
CA ALA A 45 47.57 -19.26 -10.34
C ALA A 45 46.93 -20.23 -11.35
N LEU A 46 45.70 -20.70 -11.09
CA LEU A 46 44.61 -20.91 -12.06
C LEU A 46 43.52 -21.83 -11.44
N THR A 47 42.47 -21.24 -10.85
CA THR A 47 41.15 -21.87 -10.88
C THR A 47 40.09 -20.78 -10.99
N ILE A 48 39.47 -20.77 -12.17
CA ILE A 48 38.36 -19.94 -12.60
C ILE A 48 37.11 -20.34 -11.80
N SER A 49 36.18 -19.39 -11.69
CA SER A 49 34.72 -19.62 -11.83
C SER A 49 33.87 -19.34 -10.59
N HIS A 50 33.32 -18.12 -10.63
CA HIS A 50 31.98 -17.74 -10.22
C HIS A 50 31.57 -17.85 -8.74
N SER A 51 31.56 -16.67 -8.14
CA SER A 51 30.68 -16.28 -7.04
C SER A 51 29.24 -16.74 -7.29
N LEU A 52 28.85 -17.85 -6.66
CA LEU A 52 27.46 -18.14 -6.36
C LEU A 52 27.01 -17.22 -5.23
N SER A 53 26.80 -15.94 -5.55
CA SER A 53 25.85 -15.13 -4.80
C SER A 53 24.46 -15.68 -5.12
N ALA A 54 24.09 -16.73 -4.39
CA ALA A 54 22.72 -17.19 -4.33
C ALA A 54 21.90 -16.00 -3.80
N LYS A 55 21.27 -15.27 -4.71
CA LYS A 55 20.17 -14.38 -4.37
C LYS A 55 19.15 -15.27 -3.68
N PHE A 56 19.09 -15.18 -2.35
CA PHE A 56 17.96 -15.68 -1.59
C PHE A 56 16.72 -15.00 -2.15
N HIS A 57 16.08 -15.65 -3.12
CA HIS A 57 14.69 -15.40 -3.45
C HIS A 57 13.93 -15.79 -2.20
N GLY A 58 13.69 -14.80 -1.33
CA GLY A 58 12.94 -15.00 -0.10
C GLY A 58 11.70 -15.81 -0.41
N LEU A 59 11.54 -16.92 0.33
CA LEU A 59 10.47 -17.89 0.19
C LEU A 59 9.14 -17.17 -0.09
N GLU A 60 8.64 -17.28 -1.33
CA GLU A 60 7.29 -16.83 -1.64
C GLU A 60 6.36 -17.77 -0.88
N MET A 61 5.71 -17.26 0.16
CA MET A 61 4.62 -17.98 0.82
C MET A 61 3.63 -18.44 -0.25
N ALA A 62 3.24 -19.73 -0.21
CA ALA A 62 2.28 -20.36 -1.12
C ALA A 62 0.94 -19.60 -1.10
N THR A 63 0.87 -18.53 -1.89
CA THR A 63 -0.32 -17.73 -2.05
C THR A 63 -1.14 -18.40 -3.14
N VAL A 64 -2.37 -18.74 -2.82
CA VAL A 64 -3.29 -19.46 -3.70
C VAL A 64 -3.30 -18.77 -5.07
N PRO A 65 -3.15 -19.51 -6.19
CA PRO A 65 -3.13 -18.90 -7.51
C PRO A 65 -4.43 -18.13 -7.74
N GLY A 66 -4.31 -16.91 -8.29
CA GLY A 66 -5.47 -16.02 -8.46
C GLY A 66 -6.58 -16.63 -9.32
N GLN A 67 -6.23 -17.53 -10.25
CA GLN A 67 -7.21 -18.28 -11.04
C GLN A 67 -8.06 -19.22 -10.19
N LEU A 68 -7.46 -19.94 -9.23
CA LEU A 68 -8.20 -20.81 -8.32
C LEU A 68 -9.13 -19.99 -7.42
N ILE A 69 -8.64 -18.85 -6.90
CA ILE A 69 -9.48 -17.93 -6.14
C ILE A 69 -10.67 -17.48 -6.98
N TRP A 70 -10.44 -17.12 -8.25
CA TRP A 70 -11.49 -16.69 -9.16
C TRP A 70 -12.56 -17.76 -9.39
N GLU A 71 -12.14 -19.01 -9.63
CA GLU A 71 -13.07 -20.13 -9.82
C GLU A 71 -14.00 -20.30 -8.61
N ILE A 72 -13.50 -20.05 -7.40
CA ILE A 72 -14.28 -20.08 -6.16
C ILE A 72 -15.20 -18.84 -6.04
N VAL A 73 -14.68 -17.63 -6.30
CA VAL A 73 -15.42 -16.38 -6.03
C VAL A 73 -16.38 -15.96 -7.14
N LYS A 74 -16.24 -16.47 -8.38
CA LYS A 74 -16.99 -15.97 -9.54
C LYS A 74 -18.51 -16.13 -9.40
N THR A 75 -18.99 -17.13 -8.66
CA THR A 75 -20.43 -17.43 -8.52
C THR A 75 -21.00 -17.14 -7.12
N ASN A 76 -20.17 -17.20 -6.08
CA ASN A 76 -20.57 -17.33 -4.67
C ASN A 76 -20.05 -16.21 -3.75
N ASN A 77 -19.66 -15.07 -4.31
CA ASN A 77 -19.18 -13.94 -3.53
C ASN A 77 -20.33 -13.09 -2.95
N CYS A 78 -20.22 -12.64 -1.70
CA CYS A 78 -21.20 -11.75 -1.04
C CYS A 78 -21.30 -10.36 -1.70
N PHE A 79 -20.28 -9.94 -2.43
CA PHE A 79 -20.29 -8.69 -3.19
C PHE A 79 -21.00 -8.80 -4.54
N LEU A 80 -21.40 -10.02 -4.96
CA LEU A 80 -22.00 -10.28 -6.26
C LEU A 80 -23.45 -9.81 -6.29
N VAL A 81 -23.75 -8.92 -7.24
CA VAL A 81 -25.09 -8.41 -7.49
C VAL A 81 -25.48 -8.85 -8.90
N LYS A 82 -26.38 -9.83 -8.96
CA LYS A 82 -26.96 -10.32 -10.22
C LYS A 82 -28.19 -9.47 -10.51
N GLN A 83 -28.10 -8.64 -11.55
CA GLN A 83 -29.26 -7.91 -12.05
C GLN A 83 -29.82 -8.65 -13.26
N PHE A 84 -31.09 -9.03 -13.17
CA PHE A 84 -31.84 -9.55 -14.29
C PHE A 84 -32.37 -8.35 -15.07
N GLY A 85 -31.86 -8.14 -16.28
CA GLY A 85 -32.42 -7.15 -17.18
C GLY A 85 -33.80 -7.56 -17.68
N ARG A 86 -34.51 -6.66 -18.36
CA ARG A 86 -35.68 -7.00 -19.19
C ARG A 86 -35.21 -7.79 -20.43
N GLY A 87 -34.76 -9.04 -20.26
CA GLY A 87 -34.29 -9.92 -21.35
C GLY A 87 -33.32 -11.03 -20.91
N ASN A 88 -32.68 -11.70 -21.88
CA ASN A 88 -31.78 -12.86 -21.68
C ASN A 88 -30.39 -12.53 -21.09
N ALA A 89 -29.99 -11.26 -21.05
CA ALA A 89 -28.66 -10.86 -20.59
C ALA A 89 -28.63 -10.68 -19.05
N LYS A 90 -28.05 -11.65 -18.35
CA LYS A 90 -27.78 -11.57 -16.91
C LYS A 90 -26.48 -10.78 -16.67
N VAL A 91 -26.60 -9.48 -16.40
CA VAL A 91 -25.42 -8.66 -16.06
C VAL A 91 -25.04 -8.89 -14.59
N GLN A 92 -23.77 -9.21 -14.37
CA GLN A 92 -23.22 -9.50 -13.06
C GLN A 92 -22.29 -8.37 -12.61
N PHE A 93 -22.70 -7.66 -11.57
CA PHE A 93 -21.92 -6.60 -10.96
C PHE A 93 -21.26 -7.09 -9.66
N SER A 94 -20.17 -6.45 -9.27
CA SER A 94 -19.51 -6.68 -7.98
C SER A 94 -19.37 -5.36 -7.21
N LYS A 95 -19.74 -5.39 -5.93
CA LYS A 95 -19.61 -4.28 -4.97
C LYS A 95 -18.24 -4.26 -4.26
N GLU A 96 -17.27 -5.05 -4.73
CA GLU A 96 -15.91 -5.05 -4.18
C GLU A 96 -15.28 -3.65 -4.19
N LYS A 97 -14.70 -3.24 -3.07
CA LYS A 97 -13.96 -1.97 -2.96
C LYS A 97 -12.76 -1.92 -3.91
N ASN A 98 -12.19 -3.08 -4.23
CA ASN A 98 -10.98 -3.23 -5.03
C ASN A 98 -11.23 -3.45 -6.54
N ASN A 99 -12.37 -2.96 -7.06
CA ASN A 99 -12.77 -3.12 -8.46
C ASN A 99 -13.05 -1.75 -9.12
N LEU A 100 -12.36 -1.46 -10.23
CA LEU A 100 -12.49 -0.20 -10.97
C LEU A 100 -13.84 -0.04 -11.69
N CYS A 101 -14.35 -1.14 -12.23
CA CYS A 101 -15.49 -1.15 -13.14
C CYS A 101 -16.76 -1.71 -12.51
N ASN A 102 -16.68 -2.20 -11.27
CA ASN A 102 -17.78 -2.88 -10.58
C ASN A 102 -18.36 -4.07 -11.36
N LEU A 103 -17.58 -4.66 -12.28
CA LEU A 103 -17.96 -5.83 -13.07
C LEU A 103 -17.47 -7.11 -12.42
N ASN A 104 -18.29 -8.17 -12.43
CA ASN A 104 -17.85 -9.49 -12.03
C ASN A 104 -17.02 -10.14 -13.15
N SER A 105 -15.72 -9.85 -13.17
CA SER A 105 -14.79 -10.39 -14.16
C SER A 105 -13.41 -10.55 -13.53
N TYR A 106 -12.69 -11.60 -13.91
CA TYR A 106 -11.36 -11.90 -13.39
C TYR A 106 -10.41 -10.69 -13.50
N LYS A 107 -10.42 -9.98 -14.63
CA LYS A 107 -9.55 -8.81 -14.88
C LYS A 107 -9.73 -7.70 -13.84
N HIS A 108 -10.95 -7.52 -13.33
CA HIS A 108 -11.32 -6.40 -12.47
C HIS A 108 -11.54 -6.81 -11.01
N SER A 109 -11.54 -8.12 -10.70
CA SER A 109 -11.73 -8.61 -9.34
C SER A 109 -10.55 -8.21 -8.47
N GLY A 110 -10.87 -7.66 -7.30
CA GLY A 110 -9.89 -7.23 -6.32
C GLY A 110 -9.48 -8.32 -5.33
N LEU A 111 -10.27 -9.40 -5.26
CA LEU A 111 -10.03 -10.54 -4.38
C LEU A 111 -9.10 -11.57 -5.02
N ALA A 112 -9.22 -11.76 -6.34
CA ALA A 112 -8.45 -12.75 -7.07
C ALA A 112 -7.07 -12.25 -7.53
N ASN A 113 -6.92 -10.95 -7.75
CA ASN A 113 -5.69 -10.36 -8.28
C ASN A 113 -4.76 -9.84 -7.18
N LYS A 114 -3.47 -10.18 -7.26
CA LYS A 114 -2.44 -9.64 -6.36
C LYS A 114 -2.27 -8.11 -6.54
N LYS A 115 -2.37 -7.63 -7.79
CA LYS A 115 -2.24 -6.21 -8.17
C LYS A 115 -3.60 -5.63 -8.56
N THR A 116 -4.04 -4.62 -7.81
CA THR A 116 -5.32 -3.93 -8.04
C THR A 116 -5.10 -2.44 -7.92
N VAL A 117 -5.83 -1.69 -8.73
CA VAL A 117 -5.95 -0.24 -8.63
C VAL A 117 -7.37 0.05 -8.18
N THR A 118 -7.59 1.13 -7.45
CA THR A 118 -8.94 1.63 -7.12
C THR A 118 -8.94 3.14 -7.10
N ILE A 119 -10.08 3.71 -7.48
CA ILE A 119 -10.30 5.16 -7.44
C ILE A 119 -11.64 5.37 -6.75
N GLN A 120 -11.59 6.09 -5.64
CA GLN A 120 -12.75 6.38 -4.79
C GLN A 120 -12.81 7.88 -4.50
N PRO A 121 -14.01 8.46 -4.29
CA PRO A 121 -14.10 9.78 -3.69
C PRO A 121 -13.48 9.76 -2.28
N ALA A 122 -12.88 10.86 -1.84
CA ALA A 122 -12.44 11.01 -0.46
C ALA A 122 -13.64 11.37 0.44
N ASP A 123 -13.71 10.75 1.62
CA ASP A 123 -14.88 10.85 2.52
C ASP A 123 -14.98 12.22 3.22
N LYS A 124 -13.83 12.81 3.57
CA LYS A 124 -13.77 14.04 4.39
C LYS A 124 -13.37 15.28 3.58
N GLU A 125 -12.87 15.08 2.37
CA GLU A 125 -12.26 16.14 1.58
C GLU A 125 -12.73 16.00 0.15
N GLN A 126 -12.95 17.12 -0.54
CA GLN A 126 -13.40 17.16 -1.93
C GLN A 126 -12.27 16.75 -2.90
N GLY A 127 -11.72 15.56 -2.71
CA GLY A 127 -10.61 14.99 -3.46
C GLY A 127 -10.88 13.55 -3.86
N VAL A 128 -9.90 12.94 -4.53
CA VAL A 128 -9.99 11.57 -5.05
C VAL A 128 -8.92 10.71 -4.39
N VAL A 129 -9.31 9.56 -3.85
CA VAL A 129 -8.39 8.57 -3.30
C VAL A 129 -8.01 7.56 -4.38
N LEU A 130 -6.73 7.48 -4.70
CA LEU A 130 -6.14 6.43 -5.51
C LEU A 130 -5.53 5.38 -4.59
N ALA A 131 -6.02 4.15 -4.65
CA ALA A 131 -5.47 3.04 -3.89
C ALA A 131 -4.83 1.97 -4.79
N THR A 132 -3.72 1.40 -4.31
CA THR A 132 -2.99 0.32 -4.97
C THR A 132 -2.66 -0.77 -3.97
N THR A 133 -2.66 -2.03 -4.38
CA THR A 133 -2.31 -3.14 -3.47
C THR A 133 -0.82 -3.43 -3.45
N LYS A 134 -0.31 -3.75 -2.26
CA LYS A 134 1.07 -4.18 -2.03
C LYS A 134 1.15 -5.70 -2.19
N THR A 135 1.88 -6.16 -3.20
CA THR A 135 2.04 -7.60 -3.48
C THR A 135 2.68 -8.38 -2.33
N LYS A 136 3.58 -7.76 -1.56
CA LYS A 136 4.29 -8.42 -0.44
C LYS A 136 3.46 -8.56 0.84
N LYS A 137 2.27 -7.96 0.93
CA LYS A 137 1.47 -7.87 2.17
C LYS A 137 0.05 -8.41 1.98
N GLN A 138 -0.14 -9.38 1.07
CA GLN A 138 -1.46 -9.97 0.78
C GLN A 138 -2.09 -10.64 2.00
N ASN A 139 -1.29 -11.34 2.82
CA ASN A 139 -1.77 -11.99 4.04
C ASN A 139 -2.10 -11.01 5.19
N LYS A 140 -1.95 -9.70 4.99
CA LYS A 140 -2.20 -8.67 6.00
C LYS A 140 -3.20 -7.65 5.46
N PRO A 141 -4.52 -7.94 5.49
CA PRO A 141 -5.52 -7.11 4.82
C PRO A 141 -5.49 -5.65 5.28
N LYS A 142 -5.25 -5.40 6.58
CA LYS A 142 -5.13 -4.05 7.17
C LYS A 142 -4.06 -3.16 6.51
N VAL A 143 -2.94 -3.74 6.06
CA VAL A 143 -1.77 -3.01 5.52
C VAL A 143 -1.57 -3.28 4.02
N SER A 144 -2.43 -4.13 3.43
CA SER A 144 -2.33 -4.59 2.03
C SER A 144 -2.55 -3.47 1.02
N VAL A 145 -3.30 -2.42 1.37
CA VAL A 145 -3.67 -1.33 0.46
C VAL A 145 -2.88 -0.06 0.80
N ASN A 146 -2.19 0.49 -0.19
CA ASN A 146 -1.63 1.83 -0.16
C ASN A 146 -2.68 2.82 -0.66
N LYS A 147 -2.94 3.91 0.07
CA LYS A 147 -3.91 4.94 -0.32
C LYS A 147 -3.19 6.26 -0.49
N SER A 148 -3.46 6.96 -1.59
CA SER A 148 -2.97 8.31 -1.85
C SER A 148 -4.15 9.22 -2.14
N ILE A 149 -4.19 10.38 -1.50
CA ILE A 149 -5.27 11.37 -1.69
C ILE A 149 -4.78 12.41 -2.71
N LEU A 150 -5.54 12.57 -3.79
CA LEU A 150 -5.30 13.53 -4.86
C LEU A 150 -6.29 14.69 -4.70
N LYS A 151 -5.76 15.88 -4.40
CA LYS A 151 -6.54 17.13 -4.24
C LYS A 151 -6.27 18.15 -5.35
N LYS A 152 -5.57 17.74 -6.40
CA LYS A 152 -5.12 18.63 -7.48
C LYS A 152 -6.23 18.86 -8.51
N GLU A 153 -6.01 19.80 -9.41
CA GLU A 153 -6.87 19.97 -10.59
C GLU A 153 -6.93 18.72 -11.47
N PHE A 154 -8.04 18.53 -12.17
CA PHE A 154 -8.29 17.36 -13.01
C PHE A 154 -7.13 16.95 -13.94
N PRO A 155 -6.52 17.85 -14.74
CA PRO A 155 -5.41 17.47 -15.62
C PRO A 155 -4.17 17.00 -14.84
N ARG A 156 -3.92 17.55 -13.64
CA ARG A 156 -2.82 17.10 -12.78
C ARG A 156 -3.12 15.76 -12.13
N MET A 157 -4.38 15.52 -11.75
CA MET A 157 -4.82 14.22 -11.22
C MET A 157 -4.74 13.13 -12.28
N SER A 158 -5.24 13.38 -13.50
CA SER A 158 -5.23 12.38 -14.58
C SER A 158 -3.81 11.97 -14.96
N LYS A 159 -2.87 12.93 -15.02
CA LYS A 159 -1.44 12.65 -15.20
C LYS A 159 -0.87 11.82 -14.04
N ALA A 160 -1.16 12.19 -12.79
CA ALA A 160 -0.69 11.42 -11.64
C ALA A 160 -1.20 9.96 -11.65
N VAL A 161 -2.48 9.75 -11.98
CA VAL A 161 -3.06 8.40 -12.10
C VAL A 161 -2.43 7.64 -13.27
N ALA A 162 -2.28 8.28 -14.43
CA ALA A 162 -1.63 7.66 -15.59
C ALA A 162 -0.20 7.22 -15.24
N ASN A 163 0.58 8.09 -14.59
CA ASN A 163 1.95 7.79 -14.20
C ASN A 163 2.02 6.65 -13.19
N GLN A 164 1.15 6.63 -12.18
CA GLN A 164 1.15 5.55 -11.19
C GLN A 164 0.79 4.18 -11.79
N VAL A 165 -0.07 4.15 -12.83
CA VAL A 165 -0.54 2.92 -13.46
C VAL A 165 0.38 2.45 -14.60
N VAL A 166 0.94 3.39 -15.37
CA VAL A 166 1.75 3.15 -16.57
C VAL A 166 3.25 3.22 -16.27
N ASP A 167 3.74 4.31 -15.68
CA ASP A 167 5.19 4.55 -15.52
C ASP A 167 5.82 3.57 -14.52
N ASN A 168 5.05 3.13 -13.52
CA ASN A 168 5.48 2.06 -12.61
C ASN A 168 5.30 0.65 -13.20
N TYR A 169 4.87 0.53 -14.46
CA TYR A 169 4.50 -0.73 -15.12
C TYR A 169 3.61 -1.61 -14.23
N TYR A 170 2.70 -0.97 -13.48
CA TYR A 170 1.93 -1.67 -12.46
C TYR A 170 0.84 -2.51 -13.11
N ARG A 171 -0.06 -1.86 -13.87
CA ARG A 171 -1.19 -2.45 -14.61
C ARG A 171 -1.65 -1.54 -15.77
N PRO A 172 -0.89 -1.44 -16.88
CA PRO A 172 -1.23 -0.56 -17.99
C PRO A 172 -2.59 -0.90 -18.64
N ASP A 173 -3.02 -2.16 -18.53
CA ASP A 173 -4.32 -2.65 -18.99
C ASP A 173 -5.53 -1.96 -18.34
N LEU A 174 -5.33 -1.39 -17.14
CA LEU A 174 -6.37 -0.66 -16.41
C LEU A 174 -6.39 0.85 -16.66
N LYS A 175 -5.42 1.39 -17.41
CA LYS A 175 -5.27 2.85 -17.61
C LYS A 175 -6.58 3.51 -18.07
N LYS A 176 -7.21 2.96 -19.11
CA LYS A 176 -8.44 3.51 -19.68
C LYS A 176 -9.58 3.54 -18.66
N PHE A 177 -9.75 2.44 -17.93
CA PHE A 177 -10.80 2.31 -16.90
C PHE A 177 -10.55 3.26 -15.71
N ALA A 178 -9.28 3.42 -15.32
CA ALA A 178 -8.88 4.31 -14.23
C ALA A 178 -9.22 5.76 -14.56
N LEU A 179 -8.84 6.22 -15.75
CA LEU A 179 -9.12 7.59 -16.20
C LEU A 179 -10.62 7.85 -16.36
N ALA A 180 -11.37 6.87 -16.89
CA ALA A 180 -12.82 6.97 -17.00
C ALA A 180 -13.48 7.14 -15.63
N ARG A 181 -13.11 6.29 -14.65
CA ARG A 181 -13.64 6.37 -13.28
C ARG A 181 -13.27 7.69 -12.60
N LEU A 182 -12.03 8.14 -12.77
CA LEU A 182 -11.55 9.44 -12.28
C LEU A 182 -12.36 10.60 -12.82
N SER A 183 -12.68 10.61 -14.12
CA SER A 183 -13.49 11.65 -14.76
C SER A 183 -14.89 11.72 -14.16
N VAL A 184 -15.55 10.58 -13.98
CA VAL A 184 -16.89 10.50 -13.38
C VAL A 184 -16.87 11.02 -11.94
N ILE A 185 -15.91 10.58 -11.12
CA ILE A 185 -15.79 11.03 -9.73
C ILE A 185 -15.47 12.52 -9.65
N SER A 186 -14.56 13.02 -10.50
CA SER A 186 -14.22 14.44 -10.53
C SER A 186 -15.43 15.30 -10.93
N LYS A 187 -16.23 14.81 -11.88
CA LYS A 187 -17.49 15.45 -12.27
C LYS A 187 -18.50 15.44 -11.12
N SER A 188 -18.66 14.32 -10.41
CA SER A 188 -19.60 14.24 -9.28
C SER A 188 -19.19 15.16 -8.14
N ILE A 189 -17.89 15.28 -7.84
CA ILE A 189 -17.37 16.22 -6.85
C ILE A 189 -17.70 17.66 -7.26
N ARG A 190 -17.47 18.03 -8.52
CA ARG A 190 -17.79 19.39 -9.03
C ARG A 190 -19.29 19.71 -8.93
N VAL A 191 -20.15 18.76 -9.28
CA VAL A 191 -21.61 18.93 -9.20
C VAL A 191 -22.07 19.07 -7.73
N ALA A 192 -21.52 18.26 -6.83
CA ALA A 192 -21.81 18.39 -5.40
C ALA A 192 -21.39 19.76 -4.85
N LYS A 193 -20.27 20.33 -5.32
CA LYS A 193 -19.85 21.69 -4.98
C LYS A 193 -20.78 22.77 -5.52
N SER A 194 -21.32 22.61 -6.73
CA SER A 194 -22.17 23.62 -7.36
C SER A 194 -23.60 23.69 -6.82
N GLY A 195 -24.00 22.74 -5.96
CA GLY A 195 -25.36 22.64 -5.45
C GLY A 195 -26.37 22.12 -6.47
N ALA A 196 -27.59 21.84 -6.01
CA ALA A 196 -28.69 21.45 -6.87
C ALA A 196 -29.18 22.67 -7.66
N LYS A 197 -29.10 22.63 -8.99
CA LYS A 197 -29.74 23.63 -9.83
C LYS A 197 -31.25 23.52 -9.62
N GLN A 198 -31.85 24.48 -8.91
CA GLN A 198 -33.31 24.60 -8.87
C GLN A 198 -33.80 24.77 -10.31
N ARG A 199 -34.52 23.77 -10.81
CA ARG A 199 -35.28 23.92 -12.04
C ARG A 199 -36.52 24.69 -11.65
N ASN A 200 -36.70 25.89 -12.19
CA ASN A 200 -37.99 26.56 -12.20
C ASN A 200 -38.98 25.62 -12.90
N ARG A 201 -39.75 24.87 -12.12
CA ARG A 201 -41.02 24.29 -12.57
C ARG A 201 -41.98 25.47 -12.67
N GLN A 202 -41.90 26.22 -13.76
CA GLN A 202 -42.92 27.21 -14.06
C GLN A 202 -44.08 26.52 -14.78
N ALA A 203 -45.25 26.70 -14.16
CA ALA A 203 -46.64 26.46 -14.57
C ALA A 203 -47.03 25.02 -14.94
#